data_AF-H7EMP2-F1
#
_entry.id   AF-H7EMP2-F1
#
_cell.length_a   1.000
_cell.length_b   1.000
_cell.length_c   1.000
_cell.angle_alpha   90.00
_cell.angle_beta   90.00
_cell.angle_gamma   90.00
#
_symmetry.space_group_name_H-M   'P 1'
#
loop_
_entity.id
_entity.type
_entity.pdbx_description
1 polymer ?
#
loop_
_entity_poly.entity_id
_entity_poly.type
_entity_poly.pdbx_seq_one_letter_code
_entity_poly.pdbx_strand_id
1 'polypeptide(L)'
;MPLSYLPVHFHLRFASPAIADNPPLFVLRSLMGMHLRSMSCVSPNMKCPDCMYKSTCAYAFLFETILQSENDVLPGRNRASHPFSFTQGDLSVGANISEYDFTMTLFGKAVDYLPYIYAAFVRAGESGIFKNRTRFSVVDMSVGGKSILIDENHIEPNVEAEEFSFKADGSGDSRGEVLVELKSPLRFKVGGKYSQDFSATDFFSALYRRATTLLKMYGAADAELERLPKSLLAIDARNLRWKKLDHYSARQKKLVILSGAVGTFSLSGEFSCMEKKLLEFGRIANAGKNTNFGLGQMDYWTKWE
;
A
#
# COMPACT_ATOMS: atom_id res chain seq x y z
N MET A 1 -20.62 -0.15 -2.50
CA MET A 1 -20.55 0.39 -1.13
C MET A 1 -19.19 1.03 -0.93
N PRO A 2 -19.08 2.11 -0.15
CA PRO A 2 -17.82 2.84 -0.04
C PRO A 2 -16.79 2.06 0.79
N LEU A 3 -15.53 2.17 0.40
CA LEU A 3 -14.38 1.89 1.27
C LEU A 3 -13.84 3.23 1.74
N SER A 4 -13.81 3.47 3.05
CA SER A 4 -13.15 4.65 3.58
C SER A 4 -11.63 4.52 3.50
N TYR A 5 -10.95 5.62 3.20
CA TYR A 5 -9.50 5.69 3.18
C TYR A 5 -8.99 7.06 3.61
N LEU A 6 -7.78 7.11 4.16
CA LEU A 6 -7.14 8.34 4.62
C LEU A 6 -5.69 8.39 4.14
N PRO A 7 -5.37 9.19 3.10
CA PRO A 7 -4.00 9.47 2.70
C PRO A 7 -3.37 10.45 3.70
N VAL A 8 -2.38 9.98 4.46
CA VAL A 8 -1.62 10.81 5.40
C VAL A 8 -0.23 11.02 4.86
N HIS A 9 0.11 12.28 4.58
CA HIS A 9 1.44 12.68 4.16
C HIS A 9 2.33 12.88 5.39
N PHE A 10 3.51 12.26 5.39
CA PHE A 10 4.51 12.38 6.45
C PHE A 10 5.73 13.11 5.90
N HIS A 11 6.16 14.15 6.62
CA HIS A 11 7.43 14.82 6.38
C HIS A 11 8.39 14.49 7.53
N LEU A 12 9.51 13.86 7.21
CA LEU A 12 10.55 13.50 8.16
C LEU A 12 11.78 14.38 7.98
N ARG A 13 12.44 14.73 9.09
CA ARG A 13 13.75 15.40 9.09
C ARG A 13 14.78 14.55 9.84
N PHE A 14 15.92 14.29 9.22
CA PHE A 14 17.03 13.58 9.86
C PHE A 14 17.90 14.54 10.69
N ALA A 15 18.38 14.07 11.85
CA ALA A 15 19.25 14.84 12.73
C ALA A 15 20.63 15.14 12.11
N SER A 16 21.04 14.32 11.14
CA SER A 16 22.17 14.52 10.25
C SER A 16 21.87 13.85 8.91
N PRO A 17 22.52 14.21 7.79
CA PRO A 17 22.31 13.54 6.52
C PRO A 17 22.45 12.01 6.65
N ALA A 18 21.40 11.29 6.24
CA ALA A 18 21.35 9.84 6.28
C ALA A 18 21.67 9.25 4.90
N ILE A 19 22.44 8.17 4.86
CA ILE A 19 22.63 7.40 3.63
C ILE A 19 21.50 6.37 3.54
N ALA A 20 20.65 6.50 2.52
CA ALA A 20 19.55 5.57 2.26
C ALA A 20 20.06 4.24 1.68
N ASP A 21 20.79 3.45 2.48
CA ASP A 21 21.44 2.21 2.05
C ASP A 21 20.46 1.09 1.68
N ASN A 22 19.19 1.24 2.09
CA ASN A 22 18.04 0.46 1.66
C ASN A 22 16.90 1.41 1.24
N PRO A 23 15.89 0.94 0.49
CA PRO A 23 14.68 1.73 0.25
C PRO A 23 14.06 2.20 1.59
N PRO A 24 13.88 3.52 1.82
CA PRO A 24 13.47 4.02 3.12
C PRO A 24 12.13 3.46 3.59
N LEU A 25 11.12 3.36 2.71
CA LEU A 25 9.83 2.75 3.07
C LEU A 25 9.95 1.33 3.61
N PHE A 26 10.93 0.54 3.17
CA PHE A 26 11.11 -0.83 3.66
C PHE A 26 11.60 -0.81 5.12
N VAL A 27 12.50 0.11 5.43
CA VAL A 27 13.07 0.29 6.76
C VAL A 27 12.03 0.94 7.68
N LEU A 28 11.36 2.01 7.25
CA LEU A 28 10.28 2.69 7.96
C LEU A 28 9.13 1.75 8.29
N ARG A 29 8.65 0.95 7.33
CA ARG A 29 7.64 -0.09 7.59
C ARG A 29 8.09 -1.05 8.69
N SER A 30 9.36 -1.44 8.67
CA SER A 30 9.92 -2.38 9.64
C SER A 30 10.05 -1.77 11.03
N LEU A 31 10.51 -0.52 11.13
CA LEU A 31 10.60 0.23 12.38
C LEU A 31 9.21 0.52 12.96
N MET A 32 8.27 0.98 12.15
CA MET A 32 6.86 1.18 12.55
C MET A 32 6.29 -0.11 13.14
N GLY A 33 6.47 -1.25 12.46
CA GLY A 33 5.99 -2.53 12.96
C GLY A 33 6.68 -2.97 14.26
N MET A 34 7.98 -2.74 14.38
CA MET A 34 8.75 -3.06 15.60
C MET A 34 8.23 -2.27 16.80
N HIS A 35 8.13 -0.95 16.66
CA HIS A 35 7.71 -0.05 17.73
C HIS A 35 6.23 -0.20 18.07
N LEU A 36 5.37 -0.37 17.06
CA LEU A 36 3.95 -0.69 17.30
C LEU A 36 3.78 -1.99 18.08
N ARG A 37 4.54 -3.04 17.74
CA ARG A 37 4.53 -4.29 18.50
C ARG A 37 5.02 -4.06 19.93
N SER A 38 6.12 -3.34 20.11
CA SER A 38 6.67 -3.02 21.43
C SER A 38 5.65 -2.29 22.32
N MET A 39 4.89 -1.35 21.75
CA MET A 39 3.85 -0.59 22.46
C MET A 39 2.59 -1.39 22.77
N SER A 40 2.17 -2.29 21.86
CA SER A 40 0.82 -2.89 21.91
C SER A 40 0.81 -4.34 22.38
N CYS A 41 1.94 -5.05 22.35
CA CYS A 41 1.98 -6.49 22.54
C CYS A 41 2.09 -6.86 24.02
N VAL A 42 0.99 -7.38 24.59
CA VAL A 42 0.93 -7.91 25.96
C VAL A 42 1.50 -9.33 26.11
N SER A 43 1.92 -9.97 25.01
CA SER A 43 2.44 -11.35 25.02
C SER A 43 3.60 -11.51 24.03
N PRO A 44 4.76 -10.86 24.27
CA PRO A 44 5.85 -10.76 23.29
C PRO A 44 6.46 -12.12 22.90
N ASN A 45 6.37 -13.12 23.78
CA ASN A 45 6.92 -14.47 23.56
C ASN A 45 5.97 -15.39 22.76
N MET A 46 4.74 -14.95 22.48
CA MET A 46 3.75 -15.72 21.71
C MET A 46 3.77 -15.33 20.23
N LYS A 47 3.53 -16.30 19.34
CA LYS A 47 3.30 -16.00 17.92
C LYS A 47 1.90 -15.40 17.74
N CYS A 48 1.77 -14.34 16.94
CA CYS A 48 0.48 -13.66 16.75
C CYS A 48 -0.68 -14.58 16.32
N PRO A 49 -0.52 -15.58 15.43
CA PRO A 49 -1.59 -16.52 15.09
C PRO A 49 -2.12 -17.34 16.28
N ASP A 50 -1.27 -17.60 17.27
CA ASP A 50 -1.55 -18.42 18.44
C ASP A 50 -1.98 -17.59 19.66
N CYS A 51 -1.98 -16.26 19.53
CA CYS A 51 -2.28 -15.33 20.61
C CYS A 51 -3.79 -15.16 20.83
N MET A 52 -4.25 -15.21 22.09
CA MET A 52 -5.66 -15.00 22.45
C MET A 52 -6.19 -13.60 22.12
N TYR A 53 -5.31 -12.59 22.05
CA TYR A 53 -5.66 -11.20 21.78
C TYR A 53 -5.63 -10.84 20.28
N LYS A 54 -5.40 -11.81 19.38
CA LYS A 54 -5.12 -11.53 17.95
C LYS A 54 -6.24 -10.77 17.22
N SER A 55 -7.49 -10.90 17.66
CA SER A 55 -8.65 -10.24 17.04
C SER A 55 -8.80 -8.77 17.41
N THR A 56 -8.24 -8.34 18.55
CA THR A 56 -8.34 -6.95 19.04
C THR A 56 -6.98 -6.23 19.09
N CYS A 57 -5.88 -6.95 18.87
CA CYS A 57 -4.53 -6.40 18.91
C CYS A 57 -4.24 -5.49 17.70
N ALA A 58 -3.88 -4.23 17.96
CA ALA A 58 -3.49 -3.24 16.95
C ALA A 58 -2.39 -3.75 16.00
N TYR A 59 -1.34 -4.37 16.56
CA TYR A 59 -0.25 -4.94 15.75
C TYR A 59 -0.74 -6.10 14.87
N ALA A 60 -1.57 -7.00 15.40
CA ALA A 60 -2.09 -8.11 14.62
C ALA A 60 -2.97 -7.62 13.46
N PHE A 61 -3.85 -6.65 13.74
CA PHE A 61 -4.71 -6.03 12.73
C PHE A 61 -3.90 -5.34 11.62
N LEU A 62 -2.97 -4.45 11.97
CA LEU A 62 -2.22 -3.67 10.97
C LEU A 62 -1.16 -4.51 10.23
N PHE A 63 -0.42 -5.38 10.93
CA PHE A 63 0.80 -6.01 10.39
C PHE A 63 0.73 -7.52 10.17
N GLU A 64 -0.21 -8.23 10.79
CA GLU A 64 -0.31 -9.68 10.62
C GLU A 64 -1.47 -10.09 9.71
N THR A 65 -2.59 -9.35 9.73
CA THR A 65 -3.78 -9.56 8.87
C THR A 65 -4.19 -11.02 8.75
N ILE A 66 -4.30 -11.67 9.89
CA ILE A 66 -4.52 -13.11 9.99
C ILE A 66 -5.92 -13.45 9.46
N LEU A 67 -5.98 -14.41 8.53
CA LEU A 67 -7.23 -15.02 8.08
C LEU A 67 -7.35 -16.42 8.69
N GLN A 68 -8.60 -16.85 8.91
CA GLN A 68 -8.88 -18.25 9.23
C GLN A 68 -8.58 -19.14 8.02
N SER A 69 -8.33 -20.43 8.28
CA SER A 69 -7.98 -21.42 7.25
C SER A 69 -9.04 -21.50 6.15
N GLU A 70 -10.31 -21.51 6.56
CA GLU A 70 -11.47 -21.36 5.71
C GLU A 70 -11.91 -19.89 5.77
N ASN A 71 -11.87 -19.20 4.63
CA ASN A 71 -12.32 -17.82 4.52
C ASN A 71 -12.78 -17.54 3.08
N ASP A 72 -13.72 -16.61 2.96
CA ASP A 72 -14.33 -16.14 1.72
C ASP A 72 -13.61 -14.90 1.12
N VAL A 73 -12.65 -14.34 1.85
CA VAL A 73 -11.84 -13.18 1.46
C VAL A 73 -10.79 -13.57 0.42
N LEU A 74 -9.96 -14.55 0.76
CA LEU A 74 -8.89 -15.11 -0.06
C LEU A 74 -8.77 -16.62 0.19
N PRO A 75 -9.61 -17.44 -0.46
CA PRO A 75 -9.59 -18.89 -0.29
C PRO A 75 -8.17 -19.49 -0.46
N GLY A 76 -7.78 -20.35 0.47
CA GLY A 76 -6.45 -20.99 0.50
C GLY A 76 -5.31 -20.08 0.99
N ARG A 77 -5.62 -18.91 1.56
CA ARG A 77 -4.65 -18.00 2.19
C ARG A 77 -5.00 -17.77 3.65
N ASN A 78 -3.97 -17.68 4.49
CA ASN A 78 -4.10 -17.40 5.92
C ASN A 78 -3.70 -15.97 6.30
N ARG A 79 -3.45 -15.11 5.30
CA ARG A 79 -3.12 -13.69 5.49
C ARG A 79 -3.72 -12.85 4.37
N ALA A 80 -4.34 -11.74 4.75
CA ALA A 80 -4.96 -10.77 3.85
C ALA A 80 -4.01 -9.59 3.55
N SER A 81 -4.46 -8.71 2.65
CA SER A 81 -3.81 -7.41 2.42
C SER A 81 -3.84 -6.57 3.69
N HIS A 82 -2.71 -5.94 4.03
CA HIS A 82 -2.64 -4.95 5.12
C HIS A 82 -3.58 -3.77 4.86
N PRO A 83 -4.19 -3.18 5.91
CA PRO A 83 -5.10 -2.05 5.77
C PRO A 83 -4.35 -0.72 5.58
N PHE A 84 -3.19 -0.78 4.93
CA PHE A 84 -2.46 0.40 4.50
C PHE A 84 -1.57 0.12 3.27
N SER A 85 -1.26 1.18 2.54
CA SER A 85 -0.23 1.23 1.49
C SER A 85 0.68 2.43 1.72
N PHE A 86 1.89 2.35 1.18
CA PHE A 86 2.76 3.51 1.09
C PHE A 86 2.88 3.99 -0.36
N THR A 87 3.12 5.28 -0.55
CA THR A 87 3.59 5.87 -1.80
C THR A 87 4.69 6.87 -1.47
N GLN A 88 5.57 7.10 -2.43
CA GLN A 88 6.67 8.05 -2.28
C GLN A 88 6.98 8.71 -3.62
N GLY A 89 7.74 9.79 -3.59
CA GLY A 89 8.44 10.29 -4.76
C GLY A 89 9.59 9.39 -5.19
N ASP A 90 10.26 9.79 -6.27
CA ASP A 90 11.45 9.12 -6.74
C ASP A 90 12.57 9.25 -5.71
N LEU A 91 13.09 8.10 -5.26
CA LEU A 91 14.30 8.05 -4.45
C LEU A 91 15.21 6.92 -4.90
N SER A 92 16.47 7.28 -5.06
CA SER A 92 17.56 6.35 -5.33
C SER A 92 18.14 5.79 -4.03
N VAL A 93 18.27 4.47 -3.95
CA VAL A 93 19.06 3.82 -2.90
C VAL A 93 20.51 4.33 -3.00
N GLY A 94 21.11 4.66 -1.86
CA GLY A 94 22.44 5.26 -1.74
C GLY A 94 22.46 6.78 -1.72
N ALA A 95 21.31 7.45 -1.91
CA ALA A 95 21.23 8.90 -1.78
C ALA A 95 21.50 9.36 -0.34
N ASN A 96 22.16 10.52 -0.21
CA ASN A 96 22.20 11.28 1.04
C ASN A 96 20.90 12.08 1.17
N ILE A 97 20.16 11.84 2.24
CA ILE A 97 18.88 12.49 2.50
C ILE A 97 18.91 13.20 3.86
N SER A 98 18.50 14.46 3.88
CA SER A 98 18.30 15.26 5.10
C SER A 98 16.83 15.33 5.50
N GLU A 99 15.94 15.14 4.53
CA GLU A 99 14.49 15.08 4.72
C GLU A 99 13.93 13.93 3.88
N TYR A 100 12.75 13.46 4.25
CA TYR A 100 12.08 12.39 3.51
C TYR A 100 10.56 12.48 3.61
N ASP A 101 9.93 12.52 2.45
CA ASP A 101 8.48 12.59 2.28
C ASP A 101 7.92 11.28 1.78
N PHE A 102 6.80 10.87 2.37
CA PHE A 102 6.02 9.74 1.90
C PHE A 102 4.56 9.88 2.31
N THR A 103 3.68 9.16 1.63
CA THR A 103 2.28 9.05 2.02
C THR A 103 1.98 7.64 2.48
N MET A 104 1.24 7.54 3.59
CA MET A 104 0.63 6.31 4.06
C MET A 104 -0.89 6.43 3.88
N THR A 105 -1.47 5.60 3.02
CA THR A 105 -2.93 5.52 2.88
C THR A 105 -3.45 4.45 3.82
N LEU A 106 -4.31 4.83 4.77
CA LEU A 106 -5.02 3.92 5.67
C LEU A 106 -6.38 3.53 5.08
N PHE A 107 -6.87 2.33 5.35
CA PHE A 107 -8.15 1.84 4.84
C PHE A 107 -9.08 1.39 5.98
N GLY A 108 -10.36 1.78 5.90
CA GLY A 108 -11.39 1.40 6.86
C GLY A 108 -11.00 1.72 8.29
N LYS A 109 -11.18 0.75 9.18
CA LYS A 109 -10.85 0.85 10.61
C LYS A 109 -9.37 1.18 10.91
N ALA A 110 -8.45 1.05 9.93
CA ALA A 110 -7.07 1.46 10.17
C ALA A 110 -6.90 2.96 10.43
N VAL A 111 -7.85 3.79 10.01
CA VAL A 111 -7.88 5.23 10.31
C VAL A 111 -7.83 5.48 11.83
N ASP A 112 -8.60 4.71 12.60
CA ASP A 112 -8.65 4.81 14.08
C ASP A 112 -7.29 4.55 14.75
N TYR A 113 -6.36 3.90 14.04
CA TYR A 113 -5.03 3.58 14.55
C TYR A 113 -3.97 4.65 14.21
N LEU A 114 -4.35 5.78 13.60
CA LEU A 114 -3.42 6.86 13.27
C LEU A 114 -2.59 7.34 14.49
N PRO A 115 -3.15 7.52 15.71
CA PRO A 115 -2.34 7.87 16.88
C PRO A 115 -1.28 6.81 17.24
N TYR A 116 -1.61 5.53 17.11
CA TYR A 116 -0.66 4.44 17.35
C TYR A 116 0.45 4.41 16.29
N ILE A 117 0.12 4.72 15.05
CA ILE A 117 1.07 4.81 13.93
C ILE A 117 2.03 5.98 14.15
N TYR A 118 1.51 7.15 14.51
CA TYR A 118 2.33 8.32 14.83
C TYR A 118 3.29 8.04 15.99
N ALA A 119 2.79 7.54 17.11
CA ALA A 119 3.62 7.16 18.26
C ALA A 119 4.71 6.13 17.89
N ALA A 120 4.41 5.21 16.96
CA ALA A 120 5.39 4.24 16.48
C ALA A 120 6.50 4.91 15.64
N PHE A 121 6.17 5.92 14.84
CA PHE A 121 7.15 6.69 14.07
C PHE A 121 7.99 7.63 14.93
N VAL A 122 7.42 8.25 15.97
CA VAL A 122 8.19 9.04 16.95
C VAL A 122 9.27 8.16 17.60
N ARG A 123 8.89 6.99 18.14
CA ARG A 123 9.86 6.02 18.71
C ARG A 123 10.84 5.46 17.69
N ALA A 124 10.40 5.27 16.43
CA ALA A 124 11.30 4.90 15.34
C ALA A 124 12.38 5.96 15.12
N GLY A 125 12.00 7.23 15.13
CA GLY A 125 12.88 8.39 15.02
C GLY A 125 13.97 8.42 16.08
N GLU A 126 13.61 8.15 17.34
CA GLU A 126 14.52 8.08 18.47
C GLU A 126 15.54 6.93 18.35
N SER A 127 15.07 5.77 17.87
CA SER A 127 15.90 4.58 17.66
C SER A 127 16.85 4.67 16.47
N GLY A 128 16.54 5.58 15.53
CA GLY A 128 17.29 5.81 14.31
C GLY A 128 16.98 4.83 13.16
N ILE A 129 17.36 5.24 11.95
CA ILE A 129 17.13 4.51 10.69
C ILE A 129 18.45 4.13 10.00
N PHE A 130 18.39 3.15 9.09
CA PHE A 130 19.52 2.64 8.30
C PHE A 130 20.67 2.08 9.16
N LYS A 131 21.78 1.72 8.52
CA LYS A 131 22.96 1.15 9.22
C LYS A 131 23.53 2.08 10.29
N ASN A 132 23.55 3.39 10.03
CA ASN A 132 24.15 4.37 10.93
C ASN A 132 23.23 4.76 12.09
N ARG A 133 22.00 4.23 12.15
CA ARG A 133 20.98 4.59 13.14
C ARG A 133 20.79 6.11 13.24
N THR A 134 20.76 6.77 12.09
CA THR A 134 20.55 8.22 12.03
C THR A 134 19.15 8.52 12.57
N ARG A 135 19.07 9.33 13.62
CA ARG A 135 17.80 9.75 14.21
C ARG A 135 17.02 10.66 13.25
N PHE A 136 15.70 10.63 13.36
CA PHE A 136 14.82 11.53 12.64
C PHE A 136 13.66 11.98 13.52
N SER A 137 13.01 13.08 13.14
CA SER A 137 11.74 13.52 13.72
C SER A 137 10.66 13.56 12.64
N VAL A 138 9.41 13.33 13.06
CA VAL A 138 8.23 13.65 12.24
C VAL A 138 7.99 15.14 12.42
N VAL A 139 8.27 15.93 11.38
CA VAL A 139 8.18 17.40 11.43
C VAL A 139 6.86 17.94 10.90
N ASP A 140 6.16 17.15 10.09
CA ASP A 140 4.77 17.40 9.72
C ASP A 140 4.03 16.08 9.44
N MET A 141 2.73 16.10 9.71
CA MET A 141 1.77 15.15 9.17
C MET A 141 0.62 15.95 8.58
N SER A 142 0.21 15.65 7.34
CA SER A 142 -0.86 16.38 6.68
C SER A 142 -1.84 15.48 5.94
N VAL A 143 -3.10 15.91 5.91
CA VAL A 143 -4.20 15.28 5.18
C VAL A 143 -4.88 16.34 4.32
N GLY A 144 -5.10 16.06 3.03
CA GLY A 144 -5.69 17.03 2.11
C GLY A 144 -4.91 18.36 2.03
N GLY A 145 -3.60 18.32 2.26
CA GLY A 145 -2.73 19.51 2.30
C GLY A 145 -2.80 20.33 3.59
N LYS A 146 -3.56 19.90 4.60
CA LYS A 146 -3.63 20.56 5.92
C LYS A 146 -2.84 19.79 6.94
N SER A 147 -1.97 20.48 7.69
CA SER A 147 -1.25 19.86 8.80
C SER A 147 -2.25 19.41 9.88
N ILE A 148 -2.00 18.22 10.41
CA ILE A 148 -2.69 17.62 11.55
C ILE A 148 -1.72 17.42 12.73
N LEU A 149 -0.45 17.84 12.59
CA LEU A 149 0.53 17.83 13.68
C LEU A 149 0.33 19.10 14.51
N ILE A 150 -0.11 18.94 15.75
CA ILE A 150 -0.35 20.07 16.67
C ILE A 150 0.97 20.47 17.32
N ASP A 151 1.72 19.48 17.82
CA ASP A 151 3.07 19.64 18.36
C ASP A 151 3.86 18.32 18.22
N GLU A 152 5.07 18.28 18.78
CA GLU A 152 5.98 17.13 18.71
C GLU A 152 5.47 15.82 19.35
N ASN A 153 4.37 15.88 20.11
CA ASN A 153 3.75 14.74 20.78
C ASN A 153 2.25 14.57 20.47
N HIS A 154 1.61 15.54 19.81
CA HIS A 154 0.17 15.54 19.59
C HIS A 154 -0.21 15.75 18.12
N ILE A 155 -1.16 14.95 17.66
CA ILE A 155 -1.83 15.11 16.36
C ILE A 155 -3.32 15.35 16.60
N GLU A 156 -4.00 16.00 15.65
CA GLU A 156 -5.47 15.97 15.56
C GLU A 156 -5.89 14.58 15.05
N PRO A 157 -6.47 13.70 15.89
CA PRO A 157 -6.79 12.35 15.48
C PRO A 157 -8.08 12.28 14.66
N ASN A 158 -8.99 13.26 14.78
CA ASN A 158 -10.30 13.22 14.15
C ASN A 158 -10.24 13.88 12.78
N VAL A 159 -9.68 13.15 11.83
CA VAL A 159 -9.60 13.58 10.43
C VAL A 159 -10.65 12.86 9.63
N GLU A 160 -11.38 13.62 8.80
CA GLU A 160 -12.37 13.06 7.90
C GLU A 160 -11.70 12.19 6.84
N ALA A 161 -12.11 10.92 6.76
CA ALA A 161 -11.65 9.99 5.75
C ALA A 161 -12.43 10.19 4.45
N GLU A 162 -11.76 10.00 3.31
CA GLU A 162 -12.41 9.97 2.00
C GLU A 162 -13.14 8.64 1.80
N GLU A 163 -14.16 8.63 0.94
CA GLU A 163 -14.89 7.42 0.57
C GLU A 163 -14.71 7.07 -0.92
N PHE A 164 -14.30 5.84 -1.20
CA PHE A 164 -14.22 5.32 -2.57
C PHE A 164 -15.37 4.35 -2.86
N SER A 165 -16.18 4.63 -3.88
CA SER A 165 -17.29 3.78 -4.29
C SER A 165 -17.07 3.18 -5.68
N PHE A 166 -17.26 1.86 -5.79
CA PHE A 166 -17.28 1.13 -7.06
C PHE A 166 -18.65 1.16 -7.77
N LYS A 167 -19.63 1.92 -7.26
CA LYS A 167 -20.90 2.11 -7.96
C LYS A 167 -20.65 2.86 -9.27
N ALA A 168 -21.35 2.47 -10.33
CA ALA A 168 -21.39 3.24 -11.55
C ALA A 168 -21.88 4.66 -11.25
N ASP A 169 -21.14 5.66 -11.71
CA ASP A 169 -21.49 7.08 -11.62
C ASP A 169 -22.39 7.52 -12.79
N GLY A 170 -23.00 6.56 -13.49
CA GLY A 170 -23.77 6.81 -14.71
C GLY A 170 -22.90 7.00 -15.96
N SER A 171 -21.57 7.04 -15.84
CA SER A 171 -20.69 6.93 -17.00
C SER A 171 -20.73 5.48 -17.51
N GLY A 172 -21.40 5.28 -18.65
CA GLY A 172 -21.43 4.00 -19.35
C GLY A 172 -20.04 3.56 -19.82
N ASP A 173 -19.98 2.50 -20.61
CA ASP A 173 -18.72 2.05 -21.19
C ASP A 173 -18.13 3.14 -22.09
N SER A 174 -16.80 3.20 -22.16
CA SER A 174 -16.10 4.29 -22.84
C SER A 174 -14.98 3.71 -23.69
N ARG A 175 -15.00 4.02 -24.98
CA ARG A 175 -13.94 3.62 -25.89
C ARG A 175 -12.82 4.65 -25.85
N GLY A 176 -11.57 4.20 -25.90
CA GLY A 176 -10.42 5.09 -25.96
C GLY A 176 -9.10 4.41 -25.64
N GLU A 177 -8.15 5.24 -25.21
CA GLU A 177 -6.80 4.85 -24.83
C GLU A 177 -6.48 5.28 -23.39
N VAL A 178 -5.79 4.42 -22.66
CA VAL A 178 -5.31 4.71 -21.30
C VAL A 178 -3.81 4.41 -21.22
N LEU A 179 -3.02 5.45 -20.95
CA LEU A 179 -1.62 5.30 -20.61
C LEU A 179 -1.50 5.02 -19.11
N VAL A 180 -0.88 3.90 -18.74
CA VAL A 180 -0.59 3.55 -17.35
C VAL A 180 0.91 3.69 -17.11
N GLU A 181 1.27 4.35 -16.01
CA GLU A 181 2.65 4.43 -15.49
C GLU A 181 2.77 3.68 -14.18
N LEU A 182 3.72 2.76 -14.10
CA LEU A 182 4.12 2.03 -12.91
C LEU A 182 5.32 2.72 -12.26
N LYS A 183 5.04 3.62 -11.32
CA LYS A 183 6.02 4.43 -10.56
C LYS A 183 6.86 3.58 -9.61
N SER A 184 6.30 2.46 -9.13
CA SER A 184 7.04 1.48 -8.34
C SER A 184 6.72 0.05 -8.76
N PRO A 185 7.55 -0.95 -8.39
CA PRO A 185 7.43 -2.29 -8.94
C PRO A 185 6.05 -2.92 -8.75
N LEU A 186 5.35 -3.17 -9.84
CA LEU A 186 4.11 -3.94 -9.86
C LEU A 186 4.42 -5.43 -9.79
N ARG A 187 3.74 -6.12 -8.88
CA ARG A 187 3.99 -7.53 -8.58
C ARG A 187 2.71 -8.33 -8.46
N PHE A 188 2.47 -9.20 -9.43
CA PHE A 188 1.52 -10.29 -9.35
C PHE A 188 2.05 -11.48 -10.13
N LYS A 189 1.38 -12.63 -9.99
CA LYS A 189 1.78 -13.87 -10.67
C LYS A 189 0.84 -14.15 -11.82
N VAL A 190 1.40 -14.42 -13.00
CA VAL A 190 0.72 -14.97 -14.18
C VAL A 190 1.29 -16.37 -14.41
N GLY A 191 0.43 -17.39 -14.53
CA GLY A 191 0.90 -18.79 -14.63
C GLY A 191 1.85 -19.21 -13.50
N GLY A 192 1.67 -18.66 -12.29
CA GLY A 192 2.52 -18.96 -11.12
C GLY A 192 3.86 -18.20 -11.05
N LYS A 193 4.22 -17.44 -12.09
CA LYS A 193 5.49 -16.68 -12.18
C LYS A 193 5.27 -15.17 -12.13
N TYR A 194 6.23 -14.46 -11.58
CA TYR A 194 6.26 -12.99 -11.64
C TYR A 194 6.78 -12.58 -13.02
N SER A 195 6.07 -11.69 -13.71
CA SER A 195 6.38 -11.32 -15.09
C SER A 195 6.05 -9.85 -15.34
N GLN A 196 6.83 -9.21 -16.22
CA GLN A 196 6.48 -7.93 -16.85
C GLN A 196 5.70 -8.11 -18.15
N ASP A 197 5.54 -9.34 -18.62
CA ASP A 197 4.71 -9.74 -19.75
C ASP A 197 3.40 -10.33 -19.20
N PHE A 198 2.34 -9.52 -19.28
CA PHE A 198 1.01 -9.78 -18.72
C PHE A 198 -0.05 -9.19 -19.64
N SER A 199 -1.23 -9.81 -19.75
CA SER A 199 -2.34 -9.26 -20.54
C SER A 199 -3.10 -8.17 -19.78
N ALA A 200 -3.98 -7.43 -20.47
CA ALA A 200 -4.93 -6.52 -19.81
C ALA A 200 -5.81 -7.27 -18.79
N THR A 201 -6.28 -8.48 -19.15
CA THR A 201 -7.04 -9.35 -18.23
C THR A 201 -6.24 -9.63 -16.95
N ASP A 202 -4.96 -9.94 -17.04
CA ASP A 202 -4.12 -10.21 -15.85
C ASP A 202 -3.95 -8.96 -14.98
N PHE A 203 -3.76 -7.80 -15.60
CA PHE A 203 -3.60 -6.52 -14.91
C PHE A 203 -4.88 -6.13 -14.14
N PHE A 204 -6.03 -6.13 -14.81
CA PHE A 204 -7.31 -5.83 -14.16
C PHE A 204 -7.69 -6.88 -13.12
N SER A 205 -7.36 -8.15 -13.33
CA SER A 205 -7.53 -9.19 -12.30
C SER A 205 -6.67 -8.90 -11.05
N ALA A 206 -5.47 -8.35 -11.23
CA ALA A 206 -4.61 -7.96 -10.11
C ALA A 206 -5.17 -6.78 -9.32
N LEU A 207 -5.72 -5.76 -10.00
CA LEU A 207 -6.43 -4.63 -9.38
C LEU A 207 -7.69 -5.11 -8.64
N TYR A 208 -8.53 -5.87 -9.33
CA TYR A 208 -9.79 -6.39 -8.80
C TYR A 208 -9.61 -7.23 -7.56
N ARG A 209 -8.64 -8.16 -7.57
CA ARG A 209 -8.35 -8.98 -6.38
C ARG A 209 -7.97 -8.11 -5.19
N ARG A 210 -7.20 -7.05 -5.41
CA ARG A 210 -6.80 -6.13 -4.34
C ARG A 210 -8.01 -5.35 -3.82
N ALA A 211 -8.81 -4.77 -4.70
CA ALA A 211 -10.04 -4.06 -4.37
C ALA A 211 -11.00 -4.94 -3.54
N THR A 212 -11.27 -6.15 -4.02
CA THR A 212 -12.13 -7.12 -3.34
C THR A 212 -11.59 -7.49 -1.96
N THR A 213 -10.27 -7.72 -1.84
CA THR A 213 -9.66 -8.04 -0.54
C THR A 213 -9.81 -6.88 0.45
N LEU A 214 -9.61 -5.64 0.01
CA LEU A 214 -9.71 -4.47 0.89
C LEU A 214 -11.16 -4.19 1.28
N LEU A 215 -12.11 -4.30 0.35
CA LEU A 215 -13.54 -4.13 0.63
C LEU A 215 -14.06 -5.18 1.61
N LYS A 216 -13.77 -6.48 1.37
CA LYS A 216 -14.22 -7.55 2.27
C LYS A 216 -13.64 -7.44 3.68
N MET A 217 -12.42 -6.92 3.81
CA MET A 217 -11.74 -6.80 5.10
C MET A 217 -12.04 -5.51 5.84
N TYR A 218 -12.22 -4.39 5.12
CA TYR A 218 -12.17 -3.04 5.68
C TYR A 218 -13.27 -2.11 5.14
N GLY A 219 -14.10 -2.56 4.20
CA GLY A 219 -15.26 -1.82 3.72
C GLY A 219 -16.47 -1.93 4.65
N ALA A 220 -17.58 -1.31 4.24
CA ALA A 220 -18.86 -1.45 4.93
C ALA A 220 -19.33 -2.92 4.99
N ALA A 221 -20.19 -3.25 5.95
CA ALA A 221 -20.84 -4.57 6.00
C ALA A 221 -21.53 -4.86 4.66
N ASP A 222 -21.42 -6.11 4.19
CA ASP A 222 -21.94 -6.59 2.90
C ASP A 222 -21.28 -6.01 1.63
N ALA A 223 -20.17 -5.26 1.77
CA ALA A 223 -19.45 -4.69 0.63
C ALA A 223 -18.87 -5.77 -0.30
N GLU A 224 -19.60 -6.06 -1.37
CA GLU A 224 -19.14 -6.91 -2.47
C GLU A 224 -18.98 -6.13 -3.77
N LEU A 225 -17.96 -6.54 -4.53
CA LEU A 225 -17.68 -6.06 -5.88
C LEU A 225 -18.40 -6.96 -6.88
N GLU A 226 -19.06 -6.35 -7.86
CA GLU A 226 -19.57 -7.08 -9.01
C GLU A 226 -18.44 -7.85 -9.69
N ARG A 227 -18.79 -8.96 -10.35
CA ARG A 227 -17.80 -9.79 -11.03
C ARG A 227 -17.14 -9.00 -12.15
N LEU A 228 -15.81 -8.91 -12.12
CA LEU A 228 -15.04 -8.35 -13.23
C LEU A 228 -15.19 -9.25 -14.48
N PRO A 229 -15.73 -8.74 -15.62
CA PRO A 229 -15.70 -9.47 -16.88
C PRO A 229 -14.27 -9.66 -17.39
N LYS A 230 -14.06 -10.61 -18.30
CA LYS A 230 -12.77 -10.75 -18.97
C LYS A 230 -12.50 -9.48 -19.78
N SER A 231 -11.39 -8.81 -19.49
CA SER A 231 -10.99 -7.60 -20.23
C SER A 231 -10.70 -7.95 -21.69
N LEU A 232 -11.34 -7.22 -22.60
CA LEU A 232 -11.14 -7.30 -24.05
C LEU A 232 -10.14 -6.26 -24.57
N LEU A 233 -9.55 -5.47 -23.66
CA LEU A 233 -8.60 -4.42 -23.98
C LEU A 233 -7.28 -5.00 -24.48
N ALA A 234 -6.68 -4.31 -25.45
CA ALA A 234 -5.33 -4.60 -25.95
C ALA A 234 -4.26 -3.86 -25.13
N ILE A 235 -3.03 -4.37 -25.13
CA ILE A 235 -1.85 -3.60 -24.71
C ILE A 235 -1.01 -3.32 -25.95
N ASP A 236 -1.09 -2.10 -26.48
CA ASP A 236 -0.52 -1.76 -27.78
C ASP A 236 0.94 -1.32 -27.71
N ALA A 237 1.31 -0.68 -26.59
CA ALA A 237 2.67 -0.21 -26.33
C ALA A 237 3.09 -0.64 -24.93
N ARG A 238 4.29 -1.22 -24.80
CA ARG A 238 4.85 -1.66 -23.52
C ARG A 238 6.31 -1.22 -23.40
N ASN A 239 6.57 -0.25 -22.55
CA ASN A 239 7.91 0.15 -22.12
C ASN A 239 8.10 -0.22 -20.65
N LEU A 240 8.12 -1.53 -20.38
CA LEU A 240 8.30 -2.07 -19.03
C LEU A 240 9.68 -2.68 -18.87
N ARG A 241 10.27 -2.45 -17.70
CA ARG A 241 11.52 -3.09 -17.26
C ARG A 241 11.36 -3.75 -15.91
N TRP A 242 12.17 -4.79 -15.68
CA TRP A 242 12.18 -5.50 -14.42
C TRP A 242 13.10 -4.79 -13.43
N LYS A 243 12.54 -4.13 -12.41
CA LYS A 243 13.33 -3.46 -11.37
C LYS A 243 13.60 -4.42 -10.23
N LYS A 244 14.88 -4.68 -9.96
CA LYS A 244 15.32 -5.49 -8.83
C LYS A 244 15.28 -4.68 -7.53
N LEU A 245 14.52 -5.14 -6.54
CA LEU A 245 14.39 -4.49 -5.21
C LEU A 245 14.48 -5.52 -4.07
N ASP A 246 15.27 -6.57 -4.25
CA ASP A 246 15.37 -7.62 -3.26
C ASP A 246 16.07 -7.10 -1.99
N HIS A 247 15.53 -7.41 -0.81
CA HIS A 247 16.11 -7.00 0.47
C HIS A 247 16.18 -8.17 1.44
N TYR A 248 17.13 -8.14 2.37
CA TYR A 248 17.23 -9.14 3.43
C TYR A 248 16.27 -8.79 4.58
N SER A 249 15.34 -9.71 4.91
CA SER A 249 14.46 -9.54 6.07
C SER A 249 15.11 -10.12 7.31
N ALA A 250 15.50 -9.27 8.25
CA ALA A 250 16.01 -9.71 9.56
C ALA A 250 14.98 -10.58 10.32
N ARG A 251 13.69 -10.25 10.24
CA ARG A 251 12.60 -11.02 10.86
C ARG A 251 12.51 -12.44 10.31
N GLN A 252 12.60 -12.61 9.00
CA GLN A 252 12.45 -13.92 8.35
C GLN A 252 13.79 -14.62 8.07
N LYS A 253 14.92 -13.96 8.40
CA LYS A 253 16.29 -14.37 8.13
C LYS A 253 16.52 -14.84 6.69
N LYS A 254 15.88 -14.19 5.72
CA LYS A 254 15.96 -14.57 4.30
C LYS A 254 15.86 -13.38 3.36
N LEU A 255 16.32 -13.57 2.13
CA LEU A 255 16.07 -12.65 1.03
C LEU A 255 14.57 -12.61 0.72
N VAL A 256 14.01 -11.41 0.73
CA VAL A 256 12.64 -11.13 0.27
C VAL A 256 12.74 -10.54 -1.12
N ILE A 257 12.29 -11.33 -2.10
CA ILE A 257 12.23 -10.91 -3.49
C ILE A 257 11.07 -9.94 -3.63
N LEU A 258 11.38 -8.65 -3.85
CA LEU A 258 10.41 -7.56 -4.04
C LEU A 258 10.56 -6.90 -5.42
N SER A 259 11.23 -7.60 -6.34
CA SER A 259 11.36 -7.21 -7.73
C SER A 259 10.04 -7.29 -8.51
N GLY A 260 9.82 -6.37 -9.45
CA GLY A 260 8.59 -6.25 -10.24
C GLY A 260 8.74 -5.36 -11.47
N ALA A 261 7.64 -5.19 -12.22
CA ALA A 261 7.61 -4.37 -13.44
C ALA A 261 7.48 -2.88 -13.10
N VAL A 262 8.26 -2.03 -13.75
CA VAL A 262 8.16 -0.55 -13.71
C VAL A 262 8.23 0.02 -15.12
N GLY A 263 7.74 1.25 -15.32
CA GLY A 263 7.68 1.90 -16.64
C GLY A 263 6.24 2.09 -17.11
N THR A 264 6.01 2.18 -18.41
CA THR A 264 4.70 2.52 -18.97
C THR A 264 4.14 1.46 -19.90
N PHE A 265 2.82 1.41 -20.02
CA PHE A 265 2.12 0.67 -21.06
C PHE A 265 0.79 1.34 -21.41
N SER A 266 0.32 1.16 -22.64
CA SER A 266 -0.96 1.70 -23.11
C SER A 266 -1.99 0.59 -23.24
N LEU A 267 -3.22 0.86 -22.78
CA LEU A 267 -4.40 0.03 -22.97
C LEU A 267 -5.31 0.71 -24.00
N SER A 268 -5.89 -0.05 -24.93
CA SER A 268 -6.90 0.48 -25.85
C SER A 268 -8.10 -0.46 -26.01
N GLY A 269 -9.24 0.13 -26.35
CA GLY A 269 -10.50 -0.57 -26.60
C GLY A 269 -11.66 0.05 -25.85
N GLU A 270 -12.69 -0.75 -25.59
CA GLU A 270 -13.88 -0.36 -24.83
C GLU A 270 -13.68 -0.70 -23.34
N PHE A 271 -13.60 0.33 -22.51
CA PHE A 271 -13.41 0.22 -21.07
C PHE A 271 -14.76 0.17 -20.38
N SER A 272 -14.99 -0.90 -19.63
CA SER A 272 -16.15 -1.01 -18.75
C SER A 272 -16.09 0.01 -17.60
N CYS A 273 -17.25 0.33 -17.03
CA CYS A 273 -17.32 1.14 -15.80
C CYS A 273 -16.43 0.56 -14.67
N MET A 274 -16.41 -0.77 -14.52
CA MET A 274 -15.58 -1.44 -13.53
C MET A 274 -14.08 -1.27 -13.78
N GLU A 275 -13.61 -1.41 -15.02
CA GLU A 275 -12.20 -1.19 -15.36
C GLU A 275 -11.75 0.25 -15.08
N LYS A 276 -12.60 1.24 -15.39
CA LYS A 276 -12.35 2.65 -15.05
C LYS A 276 -12.22 2.84 -13.53
N LYS A 277 -13.15 2.32 -12.73
CA LYS A 277 -13.08 2.37 -11.26
C LYS A 277 -11.88 1.62 -10.68
N LEU A 278 -11.46 0.52 -11.30
CA LEU A 278 -10.26 -0.20 -10.86
C LEU A 278 -8.98 0.60 -11.11
N LEU A 279 -8.90 1.38 -12.20
CA LEU A 279 -7.78 2.29 -12.45
C LEU A 279 -7.73 3.42 -11.41
N GLU A 280 -8.87 4.06 -11.15
CA GLU A 280 -9.02 5.08 -10.09
C GLU A 280 -8.56 4.53 -8.74
N PHE A 281 -9.09 3.37 -8.35
CA PHE A 281 -8.73 2.71 -7.10
C PHE A 281 -7.25 2.30 -7.04
N GLY A 282 -6.68 1.89 -8.17
CA GLY A 282 -5.26 1.54 -8.28
C GLY A 282 -4.32 2.70 -7.95
N ARG A 283 -4.71 3.96 -8.22
CA ARG A 283 -3.95 5.15 -7.81
C ARG A 283 -3.98 5.38 -6.29
N ILE A 284 -5.11 5.08 -5.65
CA ILE A 284 -5.30 5.28 -4.20
C ILE A 284 -4.64 4.16 -3.39
N ALA A 285 -4.89 2.91 -3.80
CA ALA A 285 -4.52 1.73 -3.04
C ALA A 285 -3.21 1.08 -3.50
N ASN A 286 -2.59 1.54 -4.57
CA ASN A 286 -1.58 0.80 -5.32
C ASN A 286 -2.11 -0.53 -5.89
N ALA A 287 -1.33 -1.18 -6.74
CA ALA A 287 -1.69 -2.40 -7.44
C ALA A 287 -0.86 -3.63 -7.03
N GLY A 288 -1.47 -4.82 -7.05
CA GLY A 288 -0.77 -6.08 -6.84
C GLY A 288 -0.37 -6.37 -5.39
N LYS A 289 0.81 -6.97 -5.19
CA LYS A 289 1.30 -7.48 -3.89
C LYS A 289 2.29 -6.54 -3.23
N ASN A 290 2.32 -6.60 -1.89
CA ASN A 290 3.31 -5.91 -1.05
C ASN A 290 3.25 -4.37 -1.16
N THR A 291 2.05 -3.81 -1.31
CA THR A 291 1.81 -2.36 -1.37
C THR A 291 2.16 -1.63 -0.07
N ASN A 292 2.16 -2.35 1.07
CA ASN A 292 2.68 -1.87 2.34
C ASN A 292 4.20 -1.68 2.37
N PHE A 293 4.92 -2.03 1.30
CA PHE A 293 6.32 -1.69 1.07
C PHE A 293 6.48 -0.52 0.08
N GLY A 294 5.39 0.11 -0.36
CA GLY A 294 5.44 1.14 -1.41
C GLY A 294 5.39 0.59 -2.83
N LEU A 295 5.09 -0.69 -3.00
CA LEU A 295 5.04 -1.33 -4.32
C LEU A 295 3.70 -1.12 -5.02
N GLY A 296 3.72 -1.20 -6.36
CA GLY A 296 2.54 -1.07 -7.20
C GLY A 296 1.95 0.33 -7.30
N GLN A 297 2.70 1.37 -6.92
CA GLN A 297 2.29 2.75 -7.12
C GLN A 297 2.13 2.98 -8.63
N MET A 298 0.98 3.50 -9.02
CA MET A 298 0.66 3.73 -10.42
C MET A 298 -0.03 5.07 -10.62
N ASP A 299 0.08 5.56 -11.84
CA ASP A 299 -0.68 6.68 -12.37
C ASP A 299 -1.27 6.29 -13.72
N TYR A 300 -2.27 7.04 -14.18
CA TYR A 300 -2.83 6.84 -15.51
C TYR A 300 -3.42 8.13 -16.09
N TRP A 301 -3.45 8.18 -17.41
CA TRP A 301 -4.05 9.25 -18.20
C TRP A 301 -4.94 8.64 -19.27
N THR A 302 -6.07 9.28 -19.53
CA THR A 302 -7.12 8.74 -20.40
C THR A 302 -7.36 9.67 -21.57
N LYS A 303 -7.63 9.09 -22.74
CA LYS A 303 -8.11 9.78 -23.93
C LYS A 303 -9.31 9.00 -24.47
N TRP A 304 -10.51 9.49 -24.14
CA TRP A 304 -11.77 8.90 -24.61
C TRP A 304 -12.11 9.41 -26.02
N GLU A 305 -12.80 8.58 -26.80
CA GLU A 305 -13.39 8.96 -28.09
C GLU A 305 -14.60 9.89 -27.93
#